data_AF-A0A2M8AYM8-F1
#
_entry.id   AF-A0A2M8AYM8-F1
#
_cell.length_a   1.000
_cell.length_b   1.000
_cell.length_c   1.000
_cell.angle_alpha   90.00
_cell.angle_beta   90.00
_cell.angle_gamma   90.00
#
_symmetry.space_group_name_H-M   'P 1'
#
loop_
_entity.id
_entity.type
_entity.pdbx_description
1 polymer ?
#
loop_
_entity_poly.entity_id
_entity_poly.type
_entity_poly.pdbx_seq_one_letter_code
_entity_poly.pdbx_strand_id
1 'polypeptide(L)'
;LAVKRARATGAVAVFWLDKNRAHDAQIILKVERYLKEHDTKGLEFHILDPVEAMKFTLVRFRAGKDTISVTGNALRDYLTDLFPIIEVGTSAKMLSIVPLLGGGGMFETGAGGSAPKHVQQFVKEGYLRWDSLGEFSALAASLEHLGNAFRNEKALVLAETLDQAIAKFLDNKKSPARKLGQIDNRGSHFYLALYWAQALAGQTKDKDLQARFAPVARQLGENEAKIAGDLIAAQGKPMDIGGYYDPDPAKASKAMRPCATFNAIIDAIP
;
A
#
# COMPACT_ATOMS: atom_id res chain seq x y z
N LEU A 1 20.68 -2.96 -1.43
CA LEU A 1 19.34 -2.78 -0.82
C LEU A 1 19.31 -3.18 0.66
N ALA A 2 19.73 -4.40 1.02
CA ALA A 2 19.75 -4.89 2.41
C ALA A 2 20.37 -3.90 3.40
N VAL A 3 21.58 -3.39 3.13
CA VAL A 3 22.25 -2.39 3.99
C VAL A 3 21.42 -1.13 4.19
N LYS A 4 20.85 -0.58 3.11
CA LYS A 4 20.00 0.63 3.17
C LYS A 4 18.77 0.39 4.05
N ARG A 5 18.13 -0.78 3.94
CA ARG A 5 16.94 -1.10 4.75
C ARG A 5 17.29 -1.34 6.23
N ALA A 6 18.34 -2.11 6.51
CA ALA A 6 18.83 -2.32 7.88
C ALA A 6 19.22 -0.99 8.55
N ARG A 7 19.84 -0.08 7.80
CA ARG A 7 20.16 1.28 8.26
C ARG A 7 18.92 2.11 8.57
N ALA A 8 17.93 2.08 7.69
CA ALA A 8 16.72 2.88 7.84
C ALA A 8 15.83 2.41 9.00
N THR A 9 15.76 1.10 9.25
CA THR A 9 14.88 0.54 10.29
C THR A 9 15.59 0.21 11.60
N GLY A 10 16.91 0.06 11.59
CA GLY A 10 17.69 -0.47 12.71
C GLY A 10 17.47 -1.97 12.97
N ALA A 11 16.69 -2.66 12.14
CA ALA A 11 16.40 -4.07 12.32
C ALA A 11 17.58 -4.95 11.90
N VAL A 12 17.72 -6.10 12.57
CA VAL A 12 18.69 -7.14 12.19
C VAL A 12 18.33 -7.68 10.81
N ALA A 13 19.32 -7.87 9.93
CA ALA A 13 19.11 -8.43 8.60
C ALA A 13 19.76 -9.80 8.47
N VAL A 14 18.99 -10.79 8.01
CA VAL A 14 19.44 -12.17 7.86
C VAL A 14 19.43 -12.51 6.37
N PHE A 15 20.56 -12.96 5.83
CA PHE A 15 20.65 -13.57 4.50
C PHE A 15 20.30 -15.07 4.62
N TRP A 16 19.24 -15.49 3.94
CA TRP A 16 18.73 -16.87 4.02
C TRP A 16 19.39 -17.69 2.91
N LEU A 17 20.56 -18.25 3.20
CA LEU A 17 21.43 -18.92 2.24
C LEU A 17 22.00 -20.20 2.85
N ASP A 18 21.71 -21.34 2.23
CA ASP A 18 22.22 -22.63 2.68
C ASP A 18 23.61 -22.91 2.07
N LYS A 19 24.66 -22.88 2.90
CA LYS A 19 26.05 -23.16 2.45
C LYS A 19 26.22 -24.55 1.80
N ASN A 20 25.33 -25.50 2.09
CA ASN A 20 25.36 -26.85 1.50
C ASN A 20 24.67 -26.90 0.13
N ARG A 21 23.92 -25.86 -0.25
CA ARG A 21 23.35 -25.71 -1.59
C ARG A 21 24.36 -24.99 -2.47
N ALA A 22 24.85 -25.67 -3.52
CA ALA A 22 25.92 -25.16 -4.38
C ALA A 22 25.65 -23.75 -4.95
N HIS A 23 24.39 -23.45 -5.30
CA HIS A 23 23.99 -22.11 -5.73
C HIS A 23 24.19 -21.06 -4.63
N ASP A 24 23.65 -21.31 -3.44
CA ASP A 24 23.69 -20.39 -2.31
C ASP A 24 25.12 -20.19 -1.81
N ALA A 25 25.96 -21.23 -1.82
CA ALA A 25 27.39 -21.12 -1.50
C ALA A 25 28.10 -20.07 -2.37
N GLN A 26 27.78 -19.99 -3.67
CA GLN A 26 28.32 -18.95 -4.56
C GLN A 26 27.74 -17.56 -4.27
N ILE A 27 26.49 -17.48 -3.81
CA ILE A 27 25.89 -16.22 -3.39
C ILE A 27 26.50 -15.72 -2.08
N ILE A 28 26.81 -16.60 -1.12
CA ILE A 28 27.47 -16.26 0.15
C ILE A 28 28.80 -15.54 -0.14
N LEU A 29 29.64 -16.09 -1.02
CA LEU A 29 30.91 -15.44 -1.41
C LEU A 29 30.70 -14.01 -1.95
N LYS A 30 29.64 -13.79 -2.72
CA LYS A 30 29.29 -12.47 -3.26
C LYS A 30 28.78 -11.54 -2.16
N VAL A 31 27.95 -12.05 -1.25
CA VAL A 31 27.45 -11.27 -0.10
C VAL A 31 28.63 -10.81 0.75
N GLU A 32 29.53 -11.72 1.14
CA GLU A 32 30.70 -11.40 1.96
C GLU A 32 31.64 -10.40 1.28
N ARG A 33 31.79 -10.49 -0.04
CA ARG A 33 32.56 -9.53 -0.83
C ARG A 33 31.90 -8.15 -0.81
N TYR A 34 30.65 -8.04 -1.28
CA TYR A 34 30.00 -6.75 -1.50
C TYR A 34 29.56 -6.07 -0.20
N LEU A 35 29.36 -6.81 0.88
CA LEU A 35 29.03 -6.22 2.18
C LEU A 35 30.18 -5.34 2.70
N LYS A 36 31.43 -5.63 2.32
CA LYS A 36 32.62 -4.82 2.66
C LYS A 36 32.68 -3.49 1.92
N GLU A 37 31.95 -3.34 0.82
CA GLU A 37 31.88 -2.11 0.01
C GLU A 37 30.86 -1.11 0.59
N HIS A 38 30.24 -1.45 1.73
CA HIS A 38 29.23 -0.63 2.38
C HIS A 38 29.61 -0.30 3.83
N ASP A 39 29.18 0.86 4.32
CA ASP A 39 29.26 1.16 5.75
C ASP A 39 28.24 0.31 6.52
N THR A 40 28.74 -0.66 7.28
CA THR A 40 27.97 -1.58 8.12
C THR A 40 28.12 -1.27 9.62
N LYS A 41 28.76 -0.15 10.00
CA LYS A 41 28.95 0.21 11.41
C LYS A 41 27.61 0.27 12.14
N GLY A 42 27.49 -0.47 13.25
CA GLY A 42 26.25 -0.53 14.04
C GLY A 42 25.09 -1.28 13.39
N LEU A 43 25.31 -2.00 12.30
CA LEU A 43 24.33 -2.92 11.71
C LEU A 43 24.67 -4.36 12.07
N GLU A 44 23.64 -5.17 12.26
CA GLU A 44 23.76 -6.60 12.54
C GLU A 44 23.29 -7.41 11.33
N PHE A 45 24.21 -8.22 10.78
CA PHE A 45 23.94 -9.13 9.67
C PHE A 45 24.25 -10.57 10.06
N HIS A 46 23.39 -11.49 9.66
CA HIS A 46 23.64 -12.94 9.76
C HIS A 46 23.51 -13.60 8.40
N ILE A 47 24.26 -14.67 8.17
CA ILE A 47 24.07 -15.59 7.04
C ILE A 47 23.69 -16.94 7.65
N LEU A 48 22.43 -17.34 7.49
CA LEU A 48 21.87 -18.56 8.06
C LEU A 48 21.20 -19.36 6.95
N ASP A 49 21.21 -20.69 7.02
CA ASP A 49 20.38 -21.49 6.14
C ASP A 49 18.89 -21.20 6.40
N PRO A 50 17.99 -21.47 5.44
CA PRO A 50 16.58 -21.08 5.58
C PRO A 50 15.87 -21.62 6.83
N VAL A 51 16.26 -22.78 7.35
CA VAL A 51 15.63 -23.37 8.53
C VAL A 51 16.08 -22.64 9.79
N GLU A 52 17.38 -22.40 9.95
CA GLU A 52 17.91 -21.64 11.09
C GLU A 52 17.52 -20.16 11.03
N ALA A 53 17.47 -19.56 9.83
CA ALA A 53 16.96 -18.21 9.62
C ALA A 53 15.50 -18.07 10.05
N MET A 54 14.65 -19.06 9.72
CA MET A 54 13.25 -19.08 10.16
C MET A 54 13.15 -19.19 11.68
N LYS A 55 13.92 -20.09 12.32
CA LYS A 55 13.95 -20.22 13.79
C LYS A 55 14.38 -18.93 14.46
N PHE A 56 15.47 -18.31 14.01
CA PHE A 56 15.97 -17.03 14.51
C PHE A 56 14.90 -15.94 14.39
N THR A 57 14.26 -15.85 13.23
CA THR A 57 13.20 -14.89 12.94
C THR A 57 12.00 -15.10 13.87
N LEU A 58 11.52 -16.34 14.03
CA LEU A 58 10.35 -16.65 14.86
C LEU A 58 10.58 -16.38 16.35
N VAL A 59 11.80 -16.59 16.87
CA VAL A 59 12.14 -16.24 18.26
C VAL A 59 12.03 -14.73 18.48
N ARG A 60 12.57 -13.93 17.55
CA ARG A 60 12.49 -12.46 17.62
C ARG A 60 11.08 -11.94 17.41
N PHE A 61 10.37 -12.50 16.43
CA PHE A 61 8.99 -12.19 16.11
C PHE A 61 8.08 -12.34 17.34
N ARG A 62 8.17 -13.48 18.05
CA ARG A 62 7.39 -13.72 19.28
C ARG A 62 7.75 -12.78 20.43
N ALA A 63 8.95 -12.20 20.40
CA ALA A 63 9.41 -11.20 21.37
C ALA A 63 9.08 -9.75 20.94
N GLY A 64 8.30 -9.55 19.87
CA GLY A 64 7.95 -8.23 19.35
C GLY A 64 9.13 -7.49 18.70
N LYS A 65 10.11 -8.22 18.17
CA LYS A 65 11.30 -7.66 17.52
C LYS A 65 11.31 -7.96 16.03
N ASP A 66 11.67 -6.94 15.24
CA ASP A 66 11.70 -7.03 13.78
C ASP A 66 12.97 -7.71 13.26
N THR A 67 12.85 -8.41 12.12
CA THR A 67 13.98 -9.03 11.41
C THR A 67 13.76 -8.89 9.90
N ILE A 68 14.74 -8.37 9.17
CA ILE A 68 14.71 -8.30 7.70
C ILE A 68 15.17 -9.63 7.13
N SER A 69 14.32 -10.30 6.36
CA SER A 69 14.71 -11.45 5.54
C SER A 69 15.30 -10.99 4.20
N VAL A 70 16.54 -11.36 3.92
CA VAL A 70 17.24 -11.08 2.66
C VAL A 70 17.38 -12.39 1.91
N THR A 71 16.56 -12.58 0.88
CA THR A 71 16.36 -13.89 0.26
C THR A 71 16.47 -13.86 -1.27
N GLY A 72 16.56 -15.04 -1.88
CA GLY A 72 16.41 -15.23 -3.32
C GLY A 72 14.94 -15.23 -3.77
N ASN A 73 14.71 -15.35 -5.08
CA ASN A 73 13.41 -15.08 -5.70
C ASN A 73 12.25 -15.96 -5.16
N ALA A 74 12.46 -17.26 -5.01
CA ALA A 74 11.41 -18.17 -4.51
C ALA A 74 11.04 -17.88 -3.04
N LEU A 75 12.04 -17.66 -2.18
CA LEU A 75 11.79 -17.36 -0.77
C LEU A 75 11.22 -15.94 -0.58
N ARG A 76 11.53 -14.99 -1.47
CA ARG A 76 10.83 -13.69 -1.48
C ARG A 76 9.33 -13.93 -1.55
N ASP A 77 8.88 -14.66 -2.57
CA ASP A 77 7.48 -14.97 -2.82
C ASP A 77 6.81 -15.63 -1.60
N TYR A 78 7.43 -16.68 -1.07
CA TYR A 78 6.85 -17.45 0.05
C TYR A 78 6.78 -16.64 1.34
N LEU A 79 7.82 -15.88 1.66
CA LEU A 79 7.89 -15.16 2.94
C LEU A 79 7.04 -13.89 2.93
N THR A 80 6.87 -13.23 1.77
CA THR A 80 5.98 -12.07 1.63
C THR A 80 4.50 -12.45 1.63
N ASP A 81 4.16 -13.73 1.48
CA ASP A 81 2.84 -14.23 1.83
C ASP A 81 2.76 -14.65 3.31
N LEU A 82 3.69 -15.50 3.76
CA LEU A 82 3.64 -16.14 5.08
C LEU A 82 3.53 -15.15 6.24
N PHE A 83 4.48 -14.21 6.36
CA PHE A 83 4.54 -13.31 7.51
C PHE A 83 3.40 -12.29 7.50
N PRO A 84 3.09 -11.62 6.38
CA PRO A 84 1.96 -10.68 6.33
C PRO A 84 0.60 -11.32 6.63
N ILE A 85 0.37 -12.57 6.19
CA ILE A 85 -0.85 -13.30 6.55
C ILE A 85 -0.95 -13.52 8.06
N ILE A 86 0.17 -13.83 8.72
CA ILE A 86 0.21 -14.02 10.18
C ILE A 86 0.05 -12.68 10.91
N GLU A 87 0.70 -11.62 10.44
CA GLU A 87 0.77 -10.32 11.11
C GLU A 87 -0.50 -9.48 10.95
N VAL A 88 -1.01 -9.40 9.73
CA VAL A 88 -2.11 -8.47 9.36
C VAL A 88 -3.28 -9.18 8.68
N GLY A 89 -3.29 -10.51 8.66
CA GLY A 89 -4.39 -11.34 8.17
C GLY A 89 -4.51 -11.45 6.65
N THR A 90 -3.61 -10.82 5.89
CA THR A 90 -3.58 -10.85 4.41
C THR A 90 -2.25 -10.28 3.89
N SER A 91 -1.74 -10.82 2.79
CA SER A 91 -0.55 -10.27 2.10
C SER A 91 -0.85 -9.07 1.18
N ALA A 92 -2.13 -8.72 0.99
CA ALA A 92 -2.52 -7.56 0.19
C ALA A 92 -2.21 -6.21 0.88
N LYS A 93 -1.97 -6.22 2.19
CA LYS A 93 -1.72 -5.00 2.99
C LYS A 93 -0.22 -4.75 3.19
N MET A 94 0.56 -4.98 2.13
CA MET A 94 2.01 -4.86 2.16
C MET A 94 2.50 -3.78 1.22
N LEU A 95 3.55 -3.10 1.65
CA LEU A 95 4.31 -2.20 0.81
C LEU A 95 5.32 -3.02 -0.02
N SER A 96 5.18 -3.03 -1.35
CA SER A 96 6.11 -3.70 -2.26
C SER A 96 6.76 -2.68 -3.19
N ILE A 97 8.06 -2.43 -2.97
CA ILE A 97 8.84 -1.43 -3.68
C ILE A 97 10.00 -2.10 -4.39
N VAL A 98 10.12 -1.83 -5.68
CA VAL A 98 11.19 -2.32 -6.56
C VAL A 98 12.01 -1.12 -7.05
N PRO A 99 13.17 -0.84 -6.41
CA PRO A 99 14.12 0.15 -6.92
C PRO A 99 14.67 -0.33 -8.28
N LEU A 100 14.42 0.44 -9.34
CA LEU A 100 14.87 0.11 -10.68
C LEU A 100 16.37 0.39 -10.83
N LEU A 101 17.07 -0.41 -11.64
CA LEU A 101 18.51 -0.24 -11.88
C LEU A 101 18.85 1.14 -12.47
N GLY A 102 17.96 1.71 -13.28
CA GLY A 102 18.10 3.05 -13.85
C GLY A 102 17.82 4.20 -12.87
N GLY A 103 17.63 3.92 -11.57
CA GLY A 103 17.40 4.93 -10.54
C GLY A 103 15.92 5.29 -10.29
N GLY A 104 14.99 4.77 -11.10
CA GLY A 104 13.55 4.91 -10.86
C GLY A 104 13.01 3.98 -9.77
N GLY A 105 11.70 4.04 -9.52
CA GLY A 105 10.99 3.16 -8.59
C GLY A 105 9.75 2.56 -9.23
N MET A 106 9.49 1.28 -8.95
CA MET A 106 8.21 0.62 -9.22
C MET A 106 7.57 0.26 -7.88
N PHE A 107 6.28 0.59 -7.73
CA PHE A 107 5.52 0.48 -6.48
C PHE A 107 4.34 -0.44 -6.73
N GLU A 108 4.46 -1.70 -6.31
CA GLU A 108 3.40 -2.69 -6.43
C GLU A 108 2.38 -2.48 -5.31
N THR A 109 1.10 -2.56 -5.65
CA THR A 109 -0.01 -2.24 -4.73
C THR A 109 -0.40 -3.39 -3.81
N GLY A 110 0.47 -4.39 -3.65
CA GLY A 110 0.26 -5.61 -2.87
C GLY A 110 0.88 -6.83 -3.54
N ALA A 111 0.90 -7.97 -2.84
CA ALA A 111 1.46 -9.23 -3.33
C ALA A 111 0.41 -10.22 -3.90
N GLY A 112 -0.87 -9.84 -3.89
CA GLY A 112 -1.98 -10.71 -4.30
C GLY A 112 -2.32 -10.66 -5.80
N GLY A 113 -3.28 -11.51 -6.22
CA GLY A 113 -3.85 -11.49 -7.58
C GLY A 113 -5.06 -10.57 -7.74
N SER A 114 -5.70 -10.60 -8.92
CA SER A 114 -6.81 -9.70 -9.30
C SER A 114 -8.20 -10.08 -8.75
N ALA A 115 -8.29 -11.09 -7.87
CA ALA A 115 -9.51 -11.48 -7.13
C ALA A 115 -10.81 -11.59 -7.98
N PRO A 116 -10.94 -12.55 -8.91
CA PRO A 116 -12.09 -12.65 -9.83
C PRO A 116 -13.46 -12.80 -9.13
N LYS A 117 -13.50 -13.33 -7.91
CA LYS A 117 -14.72 -13.43 -7.08
C LYS A 117 -15.25 -12.08 -6.60
N HIS A 118 -14.44 -11.02 -6.64
CA HIS A 118 -14.87 -9.65 -6.35
C HIS A 118 -15.67 -9.09 -7.52
N VAL A 119 -15.19 -9.31 -8.75
CA VAL A 119 -15.90 -8.90 -9.97
C VAL A 119 -17.26 -9.60 -10.09
N GLN A 120 -17.32 -10.90 -9.78
CA GLN A 120 -18.59 -11.65 -9.76
C GLN A 120 -19.62 -11.03 -8.80
N GLN A 121 -19.19 -10.60 -7.61
CA GLN A 121 -20.08 -9.93 -6.67
C GLN A 121 -20.49 -8.56 -7.18
N PHE A 122 -19.55 -7.77 -7.72
CA PHE A 122 -19.84 -6.44 -8.22
C PHE A 122 -20.86 -6.45 -9.36
N VAL A 123 -20.71 -7.35 -10.33
CA VAL A 123 -21.67 -7.48 -11.45
C VAL A 123 -23.04 -7.91 -10.97
N LYS A 124 -23.13 -8.83 -9.99
CA LYS A 124 -24.40 -9.36 -9.50
C LYS A 124 -25.12 -8.43 -8.52
N GLU A 125 -24.37 -7.82 -7.62
CA GLU A 125 -24.88 -7.16 -6.40
C GLU A 125 -24.48 -5.69 -6.31
N GLY A 126 -23.69 -5.18 -7.25
CA GLY A 126 -23.20 -3.79 -7.21
C GLY A 126 -22.36 -3.50 -5.98
N TYR A 127 -21.66 -4.50 -5.43
CA TYR A 127 -20.85 -4.41 -4.22
C TYR A 127 -19.41 -4.86 -4.50
N LEU A 128 -18.43 -4.00 -4.26
CA LEU A 128 -17.01 -4.31 -4.48
C LEU A 128 -16.25 -4.37 -3.15
N ARG A 129 -15.88 -5.58 -2.72
CA ARG A 129 -15.13 -5.83 -1.47
C ARG A 129 -13.60 -5.83 -1.61
N TRP A 130 -13.08 -5.28 -2.69
CA TRP A 130 -11.63 -5.12 -2.90
C TRP A 130 -11.07 -4.05 -1.96
N ASP A 131 -10.03 -4.38 -1.20
CA ASP A 131 -9.37 -3.45 -0.27
C ASP A 131 -8.19 -2.75 -0.97
N SER A 132 -8.33 -1.44 -1.23
CA SER A 132 -7.32 -0.62 -1.92
C SER A 132 -6.21 -0.10 -1.00
N LEU A 133 -6.09 -0.57 0.24
CA LEU A 133 -5.05 -0.09 1.17
C LEU A 133 -3.63 -0.17 0.57
N GLY A 134 -3.32 -1.24 -0.16
CA GLY A 134 -2.02 -1.38 -0.82
C GLY A 134 -1.79 -0.36 -1.94
N GLU A 135 -2.84 0.10 -2.64
CA GLU A 135 -2.77 1.19 -3.61
C GLU A 135 -2.44 2.52 -2.91
N PHE A 136 -3.05 2.77 -1.75
CA PHE A 136 -2.83 3.99 -0.97
C PHE A 136 -1.39 4.05 -0.47
N SER A 137 -0.89 2.95 0.12
CA SER A 137 0.49 2.84 0.61
C SER A 137 1.52 2.93 -0.53
N ALA A 138 1.23 2.31 -1.69
CA ALA A 138 2.09 2.42 -2.86
C ALA A 138 2.15 3.86 -3.41
N LEU A 139 1.03 4.58 -3.42
CA LEU A 139 0.98 5.98 -3.82
C LEU A 139 1.77 6.87 -2.87
N ALA A 140 1.66 6.67 -1.55
CA ALA A 140 2.44 7.42 -0.57
C ALA A 140 3.95 7.22 -0.78
N ALA A 141 4.41 5.97 -0.92
CA ALA A 141 5.82 5.66 -1.20
C ALA A 141 6.29 6.20 -2.56
N SER A 142 5.41 6.21 -3.57
CA SER A 142 5.71 6.80 -4.89
C SER A 142 5.93 8.31 -4.81
N LEU A 143 5.06 9.02 -4.08
CA LEU A 143 5.18 10.45 -3.83
C LEU A 143 6.44 10.78 -2.99
N GLU A 144 6.74 9.97 -1.98
CA GLU A 144 7.96 10.11 -1.18
C GLU A 144 9.22 9.92 -2.05
N HIS A 145 9.23 8.90 -2.93
CA HIS A 145 10.33 8.69 -3.87
C HIS A 145 10.48 9.86 -4.84
N LEU A 146 9.39 10.38 -5.40
CA LEU A 146 9.40 11.57 -6.25
C LEU A 146 9.99 12.77 -5.51
N GLY A 147 9.56 12.99 -4.27
CA GLY A 147 10.06 14.04 -3.39
C GLY A 147 11.56 13.94 -3.14
N ASN A 148 12.05 12.77 -2.75
CA ASN A 148 13.45 12.55 -2.43
C ASN A 148 14.37 12.54 -3.67
N ALA A 149 13.96 11.87 -4.75
CA ALA A 149 14.79 11.70 -5.95
C ALA A 149 14.91 13.00 -6.75
N PHE A 150 13.85 13.82 -6.78
CA PHE A 150 13.80 15.05 -7.58
C PHE A 150 13.77 16.33 -6.74
N ARG A 151 13.90 16.23 -5.41
CA ARG A 151 13.82 17.36 -4.47
C ARG A 151 12.51 18.13 -4.61
N ASN A 152 11.40 17.39 -4.69
CA ASN A 152 10.06 17.94 -4.87
C ASN A 152 9.36 18.04 -3.51
N GLU A 153 9.46 19.20 -2.87
CA GLU A 153 8.85 19.46 -1.55
C GLU A 153 7.34 19.28 -1.54
N LYS A 154 6.64 19.67 -2.62
CA LYS A 154 5.18 19.46 -2.75
C LYS A 154 4.83 17.97 -2.76
N ALA A 155 5.64 17.13 -3.39
CA ALA A 155 5.45 15.68 -3.37
C ALA A 155 5.66 15.09 -1.96
N LEU A 156 6.63 15.61 -1.19
CA LEU A 156 6.84 15.19 0.20
C LEU A 156 5.64 15.56 1.09
N VAL A 157 5.06 16.76 0.92
CA VAL A 157 3.84 17.15 1.64
C VAL A 157 2.66 16.25 1.26
N LEU A 158 2.50 15.91 -0.02
CA LEU A 158 1.46 14.99 -0.47
C LEU A 158 1.65 13.59 0.13
N ALA A 159 2.87 13.07 0.17
CA ALA A 159 3.20 11.77 0.77
C ALA A 159 2.88 11.73 2.27
N GLU A 160 3.38 12.70 3.03
CA GLU A 160 3.18 12.77 4.49
C GLU A 160 1.71 12.93 4.87
N THR A 161 0.97 13.76 4.14
CA THR A 161 -0.47 13.93 4.39
C THR A 161 -1.29 12.72 3.95
N LEU A 162 -0.84 11.96 2.95
CA LEU A 162 -1.46 10.70 2.57
C LEU A 162 -1.22 9.63 3.64
N ASP A 163 -0.02 9.54 4.21
CA ASP A 163 0.28 8.64 5.32
C ASP A 163 -0.59 8.95 6.56
N GLN A 164 -0.78 10.23 6.89
CA GLN A 164 -1.70 10.65 7.95
C GLN A 164 -3.16 10.24 7.64
N ALA A 165 -3.58 10.36 6.37
CA ALA A 165 -4.91 9.95 5.94
C ALA A 165 -5.10 8.43 6.02
N ILE A 166 -4.08 7.63 5.65
CA ILE A 166 -4.08 6.17 5.77
C ILE A 166 -4.19 5.75 7.24
N ALA A 167 -3.43 6.39 8.14
CA ALA A 167 -3.51 6.13 9.58
C ALA A 167 -4.93 6.40 10.11
N LYS A 168 -5.49 7.58 9.82
CA LYS A 168 -6.86 7.94 10.20
C LYS A 168 -7.91 7.01 9.59
N PHE A 169 -7.70 6.55 8.35
CA PHE A 169 -8.55 5.58 7.66
C PHE A 169 -8.59 4.23 8.39
N LEU A 170 -7.44 3.75 8.85
CA LEU A 170 -7.31 2.51 9.62
C LEU A 170 -7.92 2.65 11.02
N ASP A 171 -7.64 3.74 11.73
CA ASP A 171 -8.20 4.02 13.07
C ASP A 171 -9.73 4.04 13.06
N ASN A 172 -10.31 4.62 12.00
CA ASN A 172 -11.77 4.71 11.82
C ASN A 172 -12.38 3.50 11.11
N LYS A 173 -11.58 2.44 10.86
CA LYS A 173 -12.01 1.18 10.25
C LYS A 173 -12.78 1.37 8.93
N LYS A 174 -12.29 2.26 8.06
CA LYS A 174 -12.95 2.60 6.79
C LYS A 174 -12.56 1.68 5.61
N SER A 175 -11.90 0.55 5.88
CA SER A 175 -11.74 -0.54 4.89
C SER A 175 -13.08 -1.10 4.43
N PRO A 176 -13.17 -1.61 3.19
CA PRO A 176 -14.38 -2.26 2.68
C PRO A 176 -14.81 -3.42 3.59
N ALA A 177 -16.10 -3.45 3.89
CA ALA A 177 -16.70 -4.55 4.61
C ALA A 177 -16.98 -5.73 3.66
N ARG A 178 -17.69 -6.75 4.17
CA ARG A 178 -17.99 -7.98 3.41
C ARG A 178 -19.47 -8.18 3.10
N LYS A 179 -20.34 -7.25 3.50
CA LYS A 179 -21.80 -7.39 3.38
C LYS A 179 -22.40 -6.16 2.71
N LEU A 180 -23.43 -6.37 1.90
CA LEU A 180 -24.24 -5.30 1.35
C LEU A 180 -24.80 -4.41 2.47
N GLY A 181 -25.07 -3.14 2.13
CA GLY A 181 -25.53 -2.13 3.07
C GLY A 181 -24.42 -1.57 3.95
N GLN A 182 -23.20 -2.08 3.83
CA GLN A 182 -22.01 -1.57 4.51
C GLN A 182 -21.07 -0.88 3.51
N ILE A 183 -20.05 -0.21 4.01
CA ILE A 183 -19.00 0.40 3.18
C ILE A 183 -18.37 -0.63 2.24
N ASP A 184 -18.20 -0.27 0.97
CA ASP A 184 -17.47 -1.04 -0.04
C ASP A 184 -16.23 -0.25 -0.50
N ASN A 185 -15.55 -0.72 -1.55
CA ASN A 185 -14.36 -0.06 -2.12
C ASN A 185 -14.59 1.42 -2.48
N ARG A 186 -15.74 1.78 -3.05
CA ARG A 186 -16.01 3.17 -3.45
C ARG A 186 -16.17 4.06 -2.23
N GLY A 187 -16.84 3.55 -1.19
CA GLY A 187 -16.93 4.22 0.10
C GLY A 187 -15.57 4.39 0.77
N SER A 188 -14.69 3.39 0.70
CA SER A 188 -13.34 3.49 1.28
C SER A 188 -12.50 4.57 0.59
N HIS A 189 -12.61 4.68 -0.74
CA HIS A 189 -11.96 5.75 -1.52
C HIS A 189 -12.47 7.15 -1.13
N PHE A 190 -13.78 7.32 -0.91
CA PHE A 190 -14.34 8.57 -0.41
C PHE A 190 -13.72 8.98 0.95
N TYR A 191 -13.66 8.05 1.91
CA TYR A 191 -13.10 8.36 3.23
C TYR A 191 -11.61 8.67 3.19
N LEU A 192 -10.84 7.98 2.34
CA LEU A 192 -9.44 8.36 2.13
C LEU A 192 -9.33 9.77 1.56
N ALA A 193 -10.11 10.11 0.53
CA ALA A 193 -10.11 11.45 -0.06
C ALA A 193 -10.48 12.54 0.96
N LEU A 194 -11.48 12.29 1.80
CA LEU A 194 -11.86 13.18 2.90
C LEU A 194 -10.70 13.39 3.88
N TYR A 195 -10.09 12.31 4.37
CA TYR A 195 -9.01 12.40 5.36
C TYR A 195 -7.74 13.02 4.78
N TRP A 196 -7.45 12.76 3.50
CA TRP A 196 -6.30 13.36 2.83
C TRP A 196 -6.50 14.85 2.58
N ALA A 197 -7.69 15.27 2.12
CA ALA A 197 -8.03 16.68 1.99
C ALA A 197 -7.94 17.41 3.34
N GLN A 198 -8.41 16.78 4.43
CA GLN A 198 -8.29 17.33 5.78
C GLN A 198 -6.82 17.51 6.21
N ALA A 199 -5.95 16.51 5.96
CA ALA A 199 -4.54 16.61 6.26
C ALA A 199 -3.83 17.69 5.42
N LEU A 200 -4.15 17.79 4.12
CA LEU A 200 -3.63 18.82 3.23
C LEU A 200 -4.08 20.24 3.61
N ALA A 201 -5.31 20.39 4.09
CA ALA A 201 -5.82 21.65 4.63
C ALA A 201 -5.21 22.00 5.99
N GLY A 202 -4.85 21.00 6.80
CA GLY A 202 -4.30 21.17 8.15
C GLY A 202 -2.79 21.41 8.21
N GLN A 203 -2.02 20.96 7.22
CA GLN A 203 -0.57 21.14 7.20
C GLN A 203 -0.15 22.61 6.96
N THR A 204 1.06 22.96 7.40
CA THR A 204 1.61 24.33 7.30
C THR A 204 2.88 24.45 6.47
N LYS A 205 3.35 23.33 5.89
CA LYS A 205 4.59 23.25 5.10
C LYS A 205 4.43 23.87 3.70
N ASP A 206 3.25 23.78 3.10
CA ASP A 206 2.94 24.36 1.79
C ASP A 206 1.61 25.12 1.81
N LYS A 207 1.69 26.46 1.70
CA LYS A 207 0.51 27.33 1.79
C LYS A 207 -0.41 27.26 0.58
N ASP A 208 0.13 26.95 -0.59
CA ASP A 208 -0.67 26.81 -1.81
C ASP A 208 -1.55 25.56 -1.72
N LEU A 209 -0.97 24.43 -1.32
CA LEU A 209 -1.70 23.18 -1.10
C LEU A 209 -2.73 23.33 0.02
N GLN A 210 -2.36 24.00 1.12
CA GLN A 210 -3.30 24.32 2.20
C GLN A 210 -4.51 25.10 1.67
N ALA A 211 -4.28 26.20 0.94
CA ALA A 211 -5.35 27.03 0.39
C ALA A 211 -6.21 26.29 -0.64
N ARG A 212 -5.59 25.46 -1.49
CA ARG A 212 -6.27 24.67 -2.53
C ARG A 212 -7.17 23.59 -1.93
N PHE A 213 -6.73 22.91 -0.88
CA PHE A 213 -7.47 21.78 -0.28
C PHE A 213 -8.38 22.16 0.89
N ALA A 214 -8.24 23.35 1.48
CA ALA A 214 -9.18 23.85 2.49
C ALA A 214 -10.67 23.84 2.03
N PRO A 215 -11.04 24.37 0.85
CA PRO A 215 -12.43 24.30 0.38
C PRO A 215 -12.87 22.86 0.06
N VAL A 216 -11.96 22.01 -0.44
CA VAL A 216 -12.24 20.60 -0.75
C VAL A 216 -12.54 19.82 0.53
N ALA A 217 -11.70 19.97 1.56
CA ALA A 217 -11.89 19.33 2.86
C ALA A 217 -13.22 19.73 3.51
N ARG A 218 -13.57 21.01 3.41
CA ARG A 218 -14.86 21.53 3.89
C ARG A 218 -16.03 20.91 3.13
N GLN A 219 -16.02 20.94 1.80
CA GLN A 219 -17.11 20.40 0.98
C GLN A 219 -17.31 18.89 1.19
N LEU A 220 -16.22 18.11 1.27
CA LEU A 220 -16.30 16.68 1.55
C LEU A 220 -16.84 16.42 2.97
N GLY A 221 -16.43 17.20 3.96
CA GLY A 221 -16.90 17.08 5.34
C GLY A 221 -18.39 17.45 5.50
N GLU A 222 -18.82 18.57 4.92
CA GLU A 222 -20.22 19.02 4.95
C GLU A 222 -21.16 18.03 4.24
N ASN A 223 -20.67 17.32 3.22
CA ASN A 223 -21.44 16.35 2.44
C ASN A 223 -21.19 14.89 2.85
N GLU A 224 -20.48 14.62 3.96
CA GLU A 224 -20.05 13.26 4.32
C GLU A 224 -21.21 12.27 4.41
N ALA A 225 -22.25 12.61 5.19
CA ALA A 225 -23.41 11.75 5.38
C ALA A 225 -24.16 11.49 4.06
N LYS A 226 -24.28 12.52 3.21
CA LYS A 226 -24.93 12.41 1.91
C LYS A 226 -24.14 11.50 0.98
N ILE A 227 -22.84 11.71 0.83
CA ILE A 227 -21.98 10.92 -0.06
C ILE A 227 -21.94 9.46 0.40
N ALA A 228 -21.76 9.22 1.70
CA ALA A 228 -21.77 7.87 2.25
C ALA A 228 -23.11 7.16 2.02
N GLY A 229 -24.23 7.87 2.20
CA GLY A 229 -25.58 7.37 1.91
C GLY A 229 -25.78 7.02 0.44
N ASP A 230 -25.40 7.92 -0.47
CA ASP A 230 -25.51 7.72 -1.92
C ASP A 230 -24.69 6.50 -2.40
N LEU A 231 -23.47 6.32 -1.86
CA LEU A 231 -22.60 5.18 -2.20
C LEU A 231 -23.16 3.84 -1.68
N ILE A 232 -23.80 3.83 -0.50
CA ILE A 232 -24.49 2.63 0.01
C ILE A 232 -25.75 2.34 -0.82
N ALA A 233 -26.53 3.37 -1.17
CA ALA A 233 -27.76 3.23 -1.95
C ALA A 233 -27.52 2.72 -3.40
N ALA A 234 -26.30 2.86 -3.91
CA ALA A 234 -25.89 2.31 -5.20
C ALA A 234 -25.68 0.78 -5.20
N GLN A 235 -25.66 0.14 -4.02
CA GLN A 235 -25.48 -1.31 -3.88
C GLN A 235 -26.80 -2.08 -4.08
N GLY A 236 -26.72 -3.41 -4.13
CA GLY A 236 -27.88 -4.32 -4.17
C GLY A 236 -28.53 -4.48 -5.54
N LYS A 237 -27.94 -3.89 -6.59
CA LYS A 237 -28.44 -3.96 -7.97
C LYS A 237 -27.35 -4.50 -8.89
N PRO A 238 -27.70 -5.33 -9.89
CA PRO A 238 -26.74 -5.75 -10.90
C PRO A 238 -26.09 -4.55 -11.60
N MET A 239 -24.79 -4.65 -11.87
CA MET A 239 -24.00 -3.64 -12.57
C MET A 239 -23.61 -4.16 -13.94
N ASP A 240 -24.02 -3.46 -15.00
CA ASP A 240 -23.54 -3.69 -16.35
C ASP A 240 -22.28 -2.86 -16.60
N ILE A 241 -21.14 -3.54 -16.69
CA ILE A 241 -19.84 -2.95 -17.02
C ILE A 241 -19.44 -3.18 -18.49
N GLY A 242 -20.30 -3.79 -19.31
CA GLY A 242 -20.09 -3.95 -20.75
C GLY A 242 -19.06 -5.00 -21.19
N GLY A 243 -18.49 -5.78 -20.27
CA GLY A 243 -17.49 -6.81 -20.57
C GLY A 243 -16.83 -7.35 -19.30
N TYR A 244 -16.02 -8.41 -19.43
CA TYR A 244 -15.25 -8.95 -18.29
C TYR A 244 -13.76 -8.65 -18.41
N TYR A 245 -13.11 -9.17 -19.46
CA TYR A 245 -11.69 -8.91 -19.74
C TYR A 245 -11.46 -7.52 -20.36
N ASP A 246 -12.45 -7.03 -21.10
CA ASP A 246 -12.44 -5.72 -21.77
C ASP A 246 -13.79 -5.02 -21.51
N PRO A 247 -13.99 -4.43 -20.30
CA PRO A 247 -15.23 -3.74 -19.97
C PRO A 247 -15.35 -2.41 -20.74
N ASP A 248 -16.59 -2.00 -21.03
CA ASP A 248 -16.85 -0.70 -21.66
C ASP A 248 -16.44 0.44 -20.70
N PRO A 249 -15.51 1.35 -21.10
CA PRO A 249 -14.99 2.37 -20.19
C PRO A 249 -16.06 3.32 -19.63
N ALA A 250 -17.08 3.66 -20.42
CA ALA A 250 -18.13 4.58 -20.00
C ALA A 250 -19.06 3.92 -18.97
N LYS A 251 -19.45 2.66 -19.21
CA LYS A 251 -20.24 1.85 -18.28
C LYS A 251 -19.48 1.58 -16.98
N ALA A 252 -18.22 1.16 -17.07
CA ALA A 252 -17.38 0.91 -15.90
C ALA A 252 -17.20 2.18 -15.06
N SER A 253 -16.89 3.32 -15.69
CA SER A 253 -16.77 4.62 -15.01
C SER A 253 -18.06 5.00 -14.28
N LYS A 254 -19.21 4.87 -14.95
CA LYS A 254 -20.53 5.16 -14.34
C LYS A 254 -20.84 4.23 -13.16
N ALA A 255 -20.51 2.95 -13.26
CA ALA A 255 -20.72 1.97 -12.18
C ALA A 255 -19.80 2.24 -10.97
N MET A 256 -18.58 2.71 -11.21
CA MET A 256 -17.58 2.99 -10.18
C MET A 256 -17.72 4.37 -9.54
N ARG A 257 -18.34 5.34 -10.22
CA ARG A 257 -18.54 6.72 -9.74
C ARG A 257 -20.02 7.11 -9.63
N PRO A 258 -20.85 6.40 -8.85
CA PRO A 258 -22.30 6.62 -8.84
C PRO A 258 -22.74 7.88 -8.05
N CYS A 259 -21.88 8.47 -7.22
CA CYS A 259 -22.22 9.63 -6.40
C CYS A 259 -21.89 10.95 -7.11
N ALA A 260 -22.92 11.62 -7.65
CA ALA A 260 -22.76 12.88 -8.36
C ALA A 260 -22.18 14.01 -7.50
N THR A 261 -22.55 14.07 -6.21
CA THR A 261 -21.99 15.07 -5.28
C THR A 261 -20.50 14.87 -5.08
N PHE A 262 -20.06 13.63 -4.89
CA PHE A 262 -18.63 13.34 -4.74
C PHE A 262 -17.87 13.66 -6.04
N ASN A 263 -18.41 13.26 -7.19
CA ASN A 263 -17.81 13.57 -8.48
C ASN A 263 -17.64 15.08 -8.69
N ALA A 264 -18.69 15.87 -8.43
CA ALA A 264 -18.64 17.32 -8.62
C ALA A 264 -17.56 17.99 -7.75
N ILE A 265 -17.34 17.51 -6.52
CA ILE A 265 -16.27 18.03 -5.64
C ILE A 265 -14.89 17.68 -6.20
N ILE A 266 -14.67 16.44 -6.64
CA ILE A 266 -13.39 16.00 -7.20
C ILE A 266 -13.08 16.70 -8.52
N ASP A 267 -14.08 16.83 -9.41
CA ASP A 267 -13.92 17.44 -10.73
C ASP A 267 -13.69 18.97 -10.65
N ALA A 268 -14.05 19.60 -9.51
CA ALA A 268 -13.83 21.01 -9.24
C ALA A 268 -12.46 21.33 -8.60
N ILE A 269 -11.62 20.32 -8.34
CA ILE A 269 -10.25 20.56 -7.85
C ILE A 269 -9.43 21.17 -9.01
N PRO A 270 -9.00 22.44 -8.91
CA PRO A 270 -8.28 23.15 -9.98
C PRO A 270 -6.91 22.55 -10.23
#